data_AF-A0A448MMT2-F1
#
_entry.id   AF-A0A448MMT2-F1
#
_cell.length_a   1.000
_cell.length_b   1.000
_cell.length_c   1.000
_cell.angle_alpha   90.00
_cell.angle_beta   90.00
_cell.angle_gamma   90.00
#
_symmetry.space_group_name_H-M   'P 1'
#
loop_
_entity.id
_entity.type
_entity.pdbx_description
1 polymer ?
#
loop_
_entity_poly.entity_id
_entity_poly.type
_entity_poly.pdbx_seq_one_letter_code
_entity_poly.pdbx_strand_id
1 'polypeptide(L)' 'MAAPLSENDVEIEVIGELVSKPYIDITLAMMEDFGINVTNHKYKLSILKVTNPIFHPVHIW' A
#
# COMPACT_ATOMS: atom_id res chain seq x y z
N MET A 1 1.91 -1.63 5.29
CA MET A 1 3.30 -1.75 4.81
C MET A 1 3.78 -3.18 4.59
N ALA A 2 3.23 -4.21 5.26
CA ALA A 2 3.61 -5.61 5.03
C ALA A 2 2.93 -6.28 3.83
N ALA A 3 1.73 -5.82 3.45
CA ALA A 3 0.93 -6.39 2.36
C ALA A 3 1.66 -6.53 1.00
N PRO A 4 2.52 -5.60 0.56
CA PRO A 4 3.27 -5.73 -0.70
C PRO A 4 4.30 -6.87 -0.71
N LEU A 5 4.67 -7.42 0.45
CA LEU A 5 5.57 -8.58 0.57
C LEU A 5 4.83 -9.91 0.52
N SER A 6 3.51 -9.89 0.40
CA SER A 6 2.69 -11.09 0.26
C SER A 6 3.01 -11.80 -1.04
N GLU A 7 3.01 -13.14 -1.00
CA GLU A 7 3.18 -13.96 -2.21
C GLU A 7 2.00 -13.83 -3.18
N ASN A 8 0.86 -13.30 -2.71
CA ASN A 8 -0.40 -13.14 -3.41
C ASN A 8 -0.92 -11.70 -3.29
N ASP A 9 -1.83 -11.32 -4.19
CA ASP A 9 -2.56 -10.06 -4.10
C ASP A 9 -3.29 -9.92 -2.77
N VAL A 10 -3.32 -8.70 -2.23
CA VAL A 10 -3.94 -8.42 -0.93
C VAL A 10 -5.11 -7.46 -1.12
N GLU A 11 -6.28 -7.88 -0.67
CA GLU A 11 -7.45 -7.01 -0.54
C GLU A 11 -7.69 -6.66 0.93
N ILE A 12 -7.88 -5.36 1.20
CA ILE A 12 -8.20 -4.85 2.53
C ILE A 12 -9.53 -4.12 2.42
N GLU A 13 -10.50 -4.57 3.21
CA GLU A 13 -11.81 -3.94 3.32
C GLU A 13 -12.02 -3.50 4.77
N VAL A 14 -12.31 -2.22 4.96
CA VAL A 14 -12.59 -1.65 6.28
C VAL A 14 -14.08 -1.79 6.55
N ILE A 15 -14.42 -2.52 7.63
CA ILE A 15 -15.80 -2.67 8.09
C ILE A 15 -16.10 -1.59 9.13
N GLY A 16 -17.14 -0.79 8.89
CA GLY A 16 -17.58 0.29 9.79
C GLY A 16 -17.05 1.67 9.39
N GLU A 17 -17.07 2.63 10.34
CA GLU A 17 -16.60 3.98 10.07
C GLU A 17 -15.09 4.10 10.14
N LEU A 18 -14.50 4.59 9.05
CA LEU A 18 -13.08 4.84 9.01
C LEU A 18 -12.74 6.22 9.61
N VAL A 19 -12.20 6.20 10.81
CA VAL A 19 -11.76 7.40 11.56
C VAL A 19 -10.34 7.85 11.22
N SER A 20 -9.52 6.99 10.62
CA SER A 20 -8.08 7.22 10.39
C SER A 20 -7.70 7.50 8.94
N LYS A 21 -8.63 8.05 8.14
CA LYS A 21 -8.45 8.41 6.73
C LYS A 21 -7.11 9.08 6.40
N PRO A 22 -6.72 10.19 7.06
CA PRO A 22 -5.46 10.88 6.73
C PRO A 22 -4.22 10.02 6.98
N TYR A 23 -4.25 9.11 7.95
CA TYR A 23 -3.13 8.21 8.24
C TYR A 23 -3.00 7.09 7.20
N ILE A 24 -4.14 6.60 6.70
CA ILE A 24 -4.16 5.64 5.60
C ILE A 24 -3.62 6.32 4.34
N ASP A 25 -4.06 7.54 4.04
CA ASP A 25 -3.61 8.28 2.87
C ASP A 25 -2.08 8.53 2.89
N ILE A 26 -1.50 8.85 4.05
CA ILE A 26 -0.04 8.94 4.22
C ILE A 26 0.64 7.60 3.91
N THR A 27 0.08 6.49 4.39
CA THR A 27 0.65 5.15 4.18
C THR A 27 0.56 4.75 2.70
N LEU A 28 -0.52 5.11 2.01
CA LEU A 28 -0.71 4.85 0.58
C LEU A 28 0.28 5.65 -0.27
N ALA A 29 0.44 6.95 0.01
CA ALA A 29 1.42 7.79 -0.68
C ALA A 29 2.85 7.25 -0.52
N MET A 30 3.22 6.82 0.69
CA MET A 30 4.51 6.18 0.93
C MET A 30 4.66 4.90 0.10
N MET A 31 3.63 4.07 -0.03
CA MET A 31 3.68 2.87 -0.87
C MET A 31 3.88 3.21 -2.35
N GLU A 32 3.21 4.24 -2.86
CA GLU A 32 3.39 4.74 -4.23
C GLU A 32 4.83 5.24 -4.47
N ASP A 33 5.43 5.93 -3.50
CA ASP A 33 6.83 6.39 -3.56
C ASP A 33 7.83 5.22 -3.66
N PHE A 34 7.51 4.06 -3.08
CA PHE A 34 8.28 2.82 -3.20
C PHE A 34 7.95 2.02 -4.47
N GLY A 35 7.12 2.57 -5.38
CA GLY A 35 6.73 1.92 -6.64
C GLY A 35 5.71 0.80 -6.47
N ILE A 36 5.01 0.74 -5.32
CA ILE A 36 3.94 -0.23 -5.08
C ILE A 36 2.65 0.34 -5.64
N ASN A 37 2.01 -0.41 -6.53
CA ASN A 37 0.73 -0.01 -7.10
C ASN A 37 -0.41 -0.38 -6.15
N VAL A 38 -1.08 0.62 -5.57
CA VAL A 38 -2.22 0.43 -4.66
C VAL A 38 -3.46 1.09 -5.26
N THR A 39 -4.54 0.33 -5.39
CA THR A 39 -5.82 0.87 -5.85
C THR A 39 -6.73 1.11 -4.65
N ASN A 40 -7.20 2.34 -4.48
CA ASN A 40 -8.11 2.72 -3.38
C ASN A 40 -9.52 3.04 -3.90
N HIS A 41 -10.49 2.19 -3.58
CA HIS A 41 -11.91 2.40 -3.86
C HIS A 41 -12.69 2.63 -2.57
N LYS A 42 -12.87 3.88 -2.14
CA LYS A 42 -13.56 4.23 -0.88
C LYS A 42 -12.98 3.50 0.34
N TYR A 43 -11.65 3.40 0.44
CA TYR A 43 -10.92 2.67 1.47
C TYR A 43 -11.09 1.14 1.43
N LYS A 44 -11.57 0.61 0.31
CA LYS A 44 -11.27 -0.75 -0.12
C LYS A 44 -9.96 -0.71 -0.91
N LEU A 45 -8.90 -1.25 -0.32
CA LEU A 45 -7.56 -1.22 -0.89
C LEU A 45 -7.28 -2.54 -1.57
N SER A 46 -6.78 -2.48 -2.80
CA SER A 46 -6.27 -3.62 -3.54
C SER A 46 -4.79 -3.38 -3.83
N ILE A 47 -3.94 -4.24 -3.26
CA ILE A 47 -2.49 -4.19 -3.42
C ILE A 47 -2.12 -5.35 -4.33
N LEU A 48 -1.65 -5.02 -5.53
CA LEU A 48 -1.21 -6.01 -6.51
C LEU A 48 0.20 -6.48 -6.18
N LYS A 49 0.45 -7.78 -6.40
CA LYS A 49 1.78 -8.37 -6.25
C LYS A 49 2.78 -7.66 -7.15
N VAL A 50 3.85 -7.18 -6.52
CA VAL A 50 5.01 -6.66 -7.25
C VAL A 50 5.94 -7.84 -7.56
N THR A 51 5.91 -8.33 -8.80
CA THR A 51 6.75 -9.46 -9.28
C THR A 51 8.26 -9.16 -9.21
N ASN A 52 8.64 -7.89 -9.07
CA ASN A 52 10.03 -7.51 -8.87
C ASN A 52 10.08 -6.18 -8.10
N PRO A 53 10.17 -6.19 -6.75
CA PRO A 53 10.31 -4.95 -6.01
C PRO A 53 11.66 -4.36 -6.39
N ILE A 54 11.64 -3.34 -7.26
CA ILE A 54 12.80 -2.50 -7.50
C ILE A 54 12.94 -1.69 -6.21
N PHE A 55 13.57 -2.30 -5.20
CA PHE A 55 14.16 -1.57 -4.10
C PHE A 55 15.25 -0.73 -4.73
N HIS A 56 14.90 0.47 -5.18
CA HIS A 56 15.89 1.50 -5.37
C HIS A 56 16.20 1.99 -3.96
N PRO A 57 17.38 1.67 -3.38
CA PRO A 57 17.73 2.20 -2.08
C PRO A 57 17.87 3.71 -2.27
N VAL A 58 16.85 4.46 -1.84
CA VAL A 58 17.03 5.87 -1.55
C VAL A 58 18.11 5.88 -0.48
N HIS A 59 19.29 6.38 -0.84
CA HIS A 59 20.38 6.64 0.08
C HIS A 59 19.87 7.58 1.17
N ILE A 60 19.49 7.01 2.30
CA ILE A 60 19.39 7.68 3.58
C ILE A 60 20.55 7.13 4.41
N TRP A 61 21.44 8.05 4.76
CA TRP A 61 22.76 7.88 5.35
C TRP A 61 22.85 6.87 6.49
#